data_AF-A0A7S2ZAL6-F1
#
_entry.id   AF-A0A7S2ZAL6-F1
#
_cell.length_a   1.000
_cell.length_b   1.000
_cell.length_c   1.000
_cell.angle_alpha   90.00
_cell.angle_beta   90.00
_cell.angle_gamma   90.00
#
_symmetry.space_group_name_H-M   'P 1'
#
loop_
_entity.id
_entity.type
_entity.pdbx_description
1 polymer ?
#
loop_
_entity_poly.entity_id
_entity_poly.type
_entity_poly.pdbx_seq_one_letter_code
_entity_poly.pdbx_strand_id
1 'polypeptide(L)'
;MISEEPPLFSVDRAGSGDKSPKQISSKTHEERLLEEEVFGLGDSGFVVDKDEENNRVKEPKRASVWEDEDDEGLAVDISSHKRLRKLRKTVEDKVLSGAEYEVRLKEFHRRVAGTKGAWASLKPKRVQGQEGTGLSEDESDTEELKRLKQSTQSITTKSAHGPPPKGILDIRRLRNANAEDPCRSIVTTLQFHRDGSVLIVGGLDKTLRIFNIDGETNPRKHGIFLRDLPIHTARFTKGGEEIVVAGERKYFYQFDVHSSAVQKISTLTDGDEKGFRKFTTSSDGQKLAFLGHNGRILLLAAGSKQKIGFVKMNAHVKDAVFSNEDKELLSVGGEKAAVRTNVCLGVSTNSRNLTFLKYVR
;
A
#
# COMPACT_ATOMS: atom_id res chain seq x y z
N MET A 1 36.43 77.12 -54.97
CA MET A 1 36.45 77.38 -56.42
C MET A 1 35.09 76.99 -56.97
N ILE A 2 34.35 77.99 -57.46
CA ILE A 2 33.27 77.93 -58.47
C ILE A 2 31.97 77.24 -57.96
N SER A 3 30.99 77.94 -57.34
CA SER A 3 29.89 78.75 -57.94
C SER A 3 29.17 78.00 -59.08
N GLU A 4 27.86 77.76 -59.04
CA GLU A 4 26.84 78.74 -59.43
C GLU A 4 25.42 78.27 -59.09
N GLU A 5 24.51 79.24 -59.13
CA GLU A 5 23.23 79.38 -58.43
C GLU A 5 21.99 79.14 -59.36
N PRO A 6 20.72 79.39 -58.93
CA PRO A 6 19.49 78.62 -59.23
C PRO A 6 18.67 79.20 -60.43
N PRO A 7 17.40 78.79 -60.68
CA PRO A 7 16.28 79.52 -60.04
C PRO A 7 14.90 78.81 -59.87
N LEU A 8 14.12 79.37 -58.93
CA LEU A 8 12.71 79.80 -59.01
C LEU A 8 11.63 78.88 -59.65
N PHE A 9 10.59 78.50 -58.90
CA PHE A 9 9.34 79.27 -58.78
C PHE A 9 8.28 78.48 -57.97
N SER A 10 7.84 79.08 -56.87
CA SER A 10 6.64 78.79 -56.09
C SER A 10 5.41 79.46 -56.71
N VAL A 11 4.22 78.83 -56.71
CA VAL A 11 2.94 79.57 -56.55
C VAL A 11 1.86 78.69 -55.92
N ASP A 12 1.38 79.12 -54.75
CA ASP A 12 0.14 78.75 -54.07
C ASP A 12 -1.10 79.41 -54.68
N ARG A 13 -2.27 78.75 -54.56
CA ARG A 13 -3.70 79.23 -54.52
C ARG A 13 -4.58 78.32 -55.39
N ALA A 14 -5.81 77.93 -55.06
CA ALA A 14 -6.79 78.30 -54.03
C ALA A 14 -7.61 77.02 -53.72
N GLY A 15 -8.25 76.86 -52.56
CA GLY A 15 -9.54 77.48 -52.30
C GLY A 15 -10.43 76.50 -51.53
N SER A 16 -11.14 77.04 -50.54
CA SER A 16 -12.04 76.35 -49.60
C SER A 16 -13.24 75.67 -50.26
N GLY A 17 -13.81 74.64 -49.64
CA GLY A 17 -15.13 74.14 -50.02
C GLY A 17 -15.62 72.90 -49.26
N ASP A 18 -16.30 73.18 -48.16
CA ASP A 18 -17.16 72.40 -47.26
C ASP A 18 -18.02 71.21 -47.82
N LYS A 19 -18.32 70.26 -46.91
CA LYS A 19 -19.49 69.32 -46.81
C LYS A 19 -19.41 67.81 -47.13
N SER A 20 -19.69 67.04 -46.06
CA SER A 20 -20.51 65.81 -45.96
C SER A 20 -19.84 64.41 -46.09
N PRO A 21 -20.43 63.35 -45.47
CA PRO A 21 -19.70 62.25 -44.83
C PRO A 21 -19.26 61.17 -45.82
N LYS A 22 -17.98 60.75 -45.72
CA LYS A 22 -17.43 59.66 -46.53
C LYS A 22 -17.99 58.32 -46.06
N GLN A 23 -18.61 57.61 -47.00
CA GLN A 23 -18.85 56.17 -46.95
C GLN A 23 -17.55 55.44 -46.56
N ILE A 24 -17.63 54.55 -45.57
CA ILE A 24 -16.54 53.65 -45.22
C ILE A 24 -16.46 52.61 -46.34
N SER A 25 -15.49 52.76 -47.24
CA SER A 25 -15.21 51.80 -48.29
C SER A 25 -14.72 50.48 -47.68
N SER A 26 -15.37 49.37 -48.04
CA SER A 26 -14.91 48.03 -47.69
C SER A 26 -13.55 47.77 -48.35
N LYS A 27 -12.48 47.69 -47.55
CA LYS A 27 -11.14 47.31 -48.03
C LYS A 27 -11.19 45.94 -48.69
N THR A 28 -10.51 45.79 -49.82
CA THR A 28 -10.40 44.51 -50.53
C THR A 28 -9.47 43.55 -49.77
N HIS A 29 -9.62 42.25 -50.02
CA HIS A 29 -8.86 41.21 -49.31
C HIS A 29 -7.34 41.34 -49.48
N GLU A 30 -6.89 41.88 -50.61
CA GLU A 30 -5.47 42.13 -50.90
C GLU A 30 -4.91 43.29 -50.05
N GLU A 31 -5.71 44.33 -49.78
CA GLU A 31 -5.30 45.44 -48.92
C GLU A 31 -5.17 45.01 -47.44
N ARG A 32 -5.99 44.07 -46.97
CA ARG A 32 -5.86 43.50 -45.62
C ARG A 32 -4.59 42.67 -45.44
N LEU A 33 -4.23 41.89 -46.46
CA LEU A 33 -3.01 41.07 -46.44
C LEU A 33 -1.74 41.94 -46.43
N LEU A 34 -1.73 43.02 -47.21
CA LEU A 34 -0.63 43.99 -47.21
C LEU A 34 -0.54 44.78 -45.89
N GLU A 35 -1.67 45.08 -45.23
CA GLU A 35 -1.66 45.72 -43.90
C GLU A 35 -1.11 44.79 -42.81
N GLU A 36 -1.43 43.49 -42.85
CA GLU A 36 -0.86 42.49 -41.93
C GLU A 36 0.65 42.31 -42.13
N GLU A 37 1.14 42.36 -43.37
CA GLU A 37 2.54 42.16 -43.71
C GLU A 37 3.41 43.40 -43.48
N VAL A 38 2.87 44.61 -43.66
CA VAL A 38 3.60 45.88 -43.48
C VAL A 38 3.61 46.38 -42.03
N PHE A 39 2.53 46.20 -41.27
CA PHE A 39 2.39 46.77 -39.93
C PHE A 39 2.49 45.76 -38.77
N GLY A 40 2.46 44.45 -39.06
CA GLY A 40 2.44 43.41 -38.03
C GLY A 40 1.16 43.44 -37.18
N LEU A 41 0.81 42.32 -36.55
CA LEU A 41 -0.42 42.15 -35.75
C LEU A 41 -0.46 43.07 -34.51
N GLY A 42 -0.78 44.34 -34.73
CA GLY A 42 -0.98 45.36 -33.73
C GLY A 42 -2.43 45.84 -33.76
N ASP A 43 -3.18 45.43 -32.73
CA ASP A 43 -4.44 46.05 -32.31
C ASP A 43 -5.68 45.81 -33.20
N SER A 44 -6.10 44.55 -33.33
CA SER A 44 -7.52 44.25 -33.55
C SER A 44 -8.29 44.53 -32.27
N GLY A 45 -8.59 45.82 -32.08
CA GLY A 45 -9.52 46.29 -31.06
C GLY A 45 -10.81 45.48 -31.10
N PHE A 46 -11.18 44.95 -29.94
CA PHE A 46 -12.42 44.24 -29.68
C PHE A 46 -13.62 45.19 -29.87
N VAL A 47 -14.14 45.27 -31.10
CA VAL A 47 -15.40 45.94 -31.40
C VAL A 47 -16.51 45.01 -30.93
N VAL A 48 -17.09 45.31 -29.76
CA VAL A 48 -18.36 44.72 -29.33
C VAL A 48 -19.45 45.45 -30.10
N ASP A 49 -20.04 44.78 -31.09
CA ASP A 49 -21.32 45.17 -31.64
C ASP A 49 -22.35 45.23 -30.51
N LYS A 50 -22.87 46.44 -30.27
CA LYS A 50 -23.73 46.77 -29.12
C LYS A 50 -25.21 46.38 -29.33
N ASP A 51 -25.52 45.64 -30.39
CA ASP A 51 -26.90 45.38 -30.81
C ASP A 51 -27.37 43.92 -30.57
N GLU A 52 -26.57 43.07 -29.92
CA GLU A 52 -26.95 41.69 -29.54
C GLU A 52 -27.45 41.52 -28.09
N GLU A 53 -27.75 42.60 -27.36
CA GLU A 53 -28.14 42.46 -25.94
C GLU A 53 -29.61 42.06 -25.73
N ASN A 54 -30.43 42.01 -26.78
CA ASN A 54 -31.89 41.84 -26.65
C ASN A 54 -32.43 40.44 -26.99
N ASN A 55 -31.57 39.43 -27.19
CA ASN A 55 -32.03 38.06 -27.52
C ASN A 55 -31.35 36.93 -26.71
N ARG A 56 -31.03 37.18 -25.43
CA ARG A 56 -30.73 36.09 -24.50
C ARG A 56 -32.01 35.35 -24.13
N VAL A 57 -32.20 34.16 -24.69
CA VAL A 57 -33.16 33.16 -24.22
C VAL A 57 -32.98 32.99 -22.71
N LYS A 58 -33.94 33.51 -21.91
CA LYS A 58 -33.93 33.36 -20.46
C LYS A 58 -34.16 31.90 -20.14
N GLU A 59 -33.15 31.22 -19.61
CA GLU A 59 -33.33 29.87 -19.06
C GLU A 59 -34.53 29.86 -18.08
N PRO A 60 -35.36 28.80 -18.08
CA PRO A 60 -36.49 28.72 -17.17
C PRO A 60 -35.96 28.73 -15.73
N LYS A 61 -36.26 29.81 -14.99
CA LYS A 61 -35.93 29.92 -13.58
C LYS A 61 -36.65 28.78 -12.85
N ARG A 62 -35.89 27.94 -12.14
CA ARG A 62 -36.49 26.93 -11.26
C ARG A 62 -37.24 27.66 -10.14
N ALA A 63 -38.47 27.24 -9.88
CA ALA A 63 -39.23 27.74 -8.75
C ALA A 63 -38.55 27.33 -7.44
N SER A 64 -38.59 28.22 -6.45
CA SER A 64 -38.26 27.89 -5.06
C SER A 64 -39.18 26.77 -4.58
N VAL A 65 -38.64 25.88 -3.74
CA VAL A 65 -39.43 24.77 -3.15
C VAL A 65 -40.23 25.24 -1.93
N TRP A 66 -39.81 26.33 -1.31
CA TRP A 66 -40.45 26.93 -0.14
C TRP A 66 -40.41 28.45 -0.26
N GLU A 67 -41.43 29.11 0.29
CA GLU A 67 -41.58 30.55 0.41
C GLU A 67 -41.82 30.86 1.89
N ASP A 68 -41.25 31.95 2.38
CA ASP A 68 -41.39 32.39 3.77
C ASP A 68 -42.38 33.57 3.83
N GLU A 69 -43.44 33.43 4.64
CA GLU A 69 -44.48 34.45 4.79
C GLU A 69 -43.93 35.71 5.51
N ASP A 70 -42.88 35.56 6.32
CA ASP A 70 -42.28 36.68 7.05
C ASP A 70 -41.45 37.62 6.14
N ASP A 71 -40.99 37.13 4.98
CA ASP A 71 -40.19 37.93 4.03
C ASP A 71 -41.01 39.02 3.35
N GLU A 72 -42.33 38.83 3.20
CA GLU A 72 -43.25 39.81 2.59
C GLU A 72 -43.48 41.02 3.51
N GLY A 73 -43.49 40.80 4.83
CA GLY A 73 -43.70 41.85 5.84
C GLY A 73 -42.44 42.64 6.20
N LEU A 74 -41.26 42.22 5.73
CA LEU A 74 -39.98 42.78 6.17
C LEU A 74 -39.65 44.08 5.44
N ALA A 75 -39.36 45.14 6.21
CA ALA A 75 -38.82 46.40 5.72
C ALA A 75 -37.46 46.69 6.37
N VAL A 76 -36.40 46.75 5.57
CA VAL A 76 -35.02 46.91 6.05
C VAL A 76 -34.50 48.31 5.74
N ASP A 77 -34.08 49.05 6.78
CA ASP A 77 -33.36 50.31 6.61
C ASP A 77 -31.86 50.06 6.37
N ILE A 78 -31.41 50.44 5.17
CA ILE A 78 -30.05 50.21 4.66
C ILE A 78 -29.11 51.36 5.00
N SER A 79 -29.66 52.48 5.45
CA SER A 79 -28.90 53.70 5.76
C SER A 79 -28.14 53.63 7.09
N SER A 80 -28.70 52.90 8.04
CA SER A 80 -28.23 52.74 9.41
C SER A 80 -26.83 52.09 9.46
N HIS A 81 -26.63 50.99 8.74
CA HIS A 81 -25.41 50.18 8.85
C HIS A 81 -24.46 50.34 7.65
N LYS A 82 -23.17 50.62 7.94
CA LYS A 82 -22.10 50.74 6.92
C LYS A 82 -21.99 49.53 5.97
N ARG A 83 -22.32 48.32 6.44
CA ARG A 83 -22.31 47.10 5.62
C ARG A 83 -23.42 47.08 4.58
N LEU A 84 -24.62 47.53 4.96
CA LEU A 84 -25.81 47.52 4.11
C LEU A 84 -25.76 48.61 3.05
N ARG A 85 -25.11 49.76 3.34
CA ARG A 85 -24.91 50.83 2.35
C ARG A 85 -24.26 50.36 1.03
N LYS A 86 -23.54 49.24 1.03
CA LYS A 86 -22.93 48.62 -0.16
C LYS A 86 -23.96 47.99 -1.13
N LEU A 87 -25.21 47.82 -0.69
CA LEU A 87 -26.32 47.26 -1.46
C LEU A 87 -27.12 48.34 -2.21
N ARG A 88 -26.85 49.63 -1.97
CA ARG A 88 -27.55 50.74 -2.62
C ARG A 88 -27.27 50.80 -4.12
N LYS A 89 -28.31 51.04 -4.93
CA LYS A 89 -28.16 51.35 -6.36
C LYS A 89 -28.24 52.87 -6.57
N THR A 90 -29.12 53.56 -5.84
CA THR A 90 -29.23 55.02 -5.84
C THR A 90 -28.91 55.61 -4.46
N VAL A 91 -28.67 56.93 -4.41
CA VAL A 91 -28.40 57.64 -3.14
C VAL A 91 -29.66 57.79 -2.28
N GLU A 92 -30.84 57.70 -2.91
CA GLU A 92 -32.15 57.88 -2.28
C GLU A 92 -32.70 56.58 -1.65
N ASP A 93 -32.09 55.43 -1.95
CA ASP A 93 -32.44 54.11 -1.39
C ASP A 93 -32.17 54.06 0.13
N LYS A 94 -33.22 54.30 0.93
CA LYS A 94 -33.17 54.24 2.41
C LYS A 94 -33.80 52.96 2.98
N VAL A 95 -35.04 52.66 2.61
CA VAL A 95 -35.79 51.48 3.08
C VAL A 95 -36.08 50.57 1.89
N LEU A 96 -35.82 49.27 2.03
CA LEU A 96 -36.17 48.25 1.04
C LEU A 96 -37.15 47.22 1.63
N SER A 97 -38.00 46.68 0.76
CA SER A 97 -38.77 45.46 1.04
C SER A 97 -37.83 44.23 1.12
N GLY A 98 -38.23 43.22 1.90
CA GLY A 98 -37.49 41.96 2.07
C GLY A 98 -37.08 41.33 0.74
N ALA A 99 -38.03 41.15 -0.19
CA ALA A 99 -37.76 40.56 -1.51
C ALA A 99 -36.71 41.35 -2.32
N GLU A 100 -36.78 42.68 -2.26
CA GLU A 100 -35.85 43.58 -2.93
C GLU A 100 -34.45 43.60 -2.30
N TYR A 101 -34.41 43.46 -0.98
CA TYR A 101 -33.19 43.34 -0.20
C TYR A 101 -32.47 42.02 -0.51
N GLU A 102 -33.20 40.90 -0.61
CA GLU A 102 -32.64 39.61 -0.98
C GLU A 102 -31.97 39.62 -2.35
N VAL A 103 -32.63 40.19 -3.38
CA VAL A 103 -32.11 40.24 -4.75
C VAL A 103 -30.79 41.00 -4.79
N ARG A 104 -30.74 42.17 -4.13
CA ARG A 104 -29.52 42.98 -4.05
C ARG A 104 -28.41 42.27 -3.26
N LEU A 105 -28.76 41.54 -2.20
CA LEU A 105 -27.79 40.75 -1.43
C LEU A 105 -27.24 39.57 -2.25
N LYS A 106 -28.08 38.88 -3.03
CA LYS A 106 -27.69 37.82 -3.97
C LYS A 106 -26.75 38.37 -5.07
N GLU A 107 -27.04 39.55 -5.61
CA GLU A 107 -26.16 40.27 -6.56
C GLU A 107 -24.80 40.63 -5.93
N PHE A 108 -24.82 41.18 -4.71
CA PHE A 108 -23.60 41.54 -3.99
C PHE A 108 -22.76 40.32 -3.64
N HIS A 109 -23.37 39.23 -3.17
CA HIS A 109 -22.67 37.98 -2.89
C HIS A 109 -22.04 37.39 -4.16
N ARG A 110 -22.75 37.42 -5.29
CA ARG A 110 -22.19 37.00 -6.59
C ARG A 110 -20.99 37.86 -7.00
N ARG A 111 -21.06 39.17 -6.77
CA ARG A 111 -19.97 40.11 -7.06
C ARG A 111 -18.75 39.88 -6.17
N VAL A 112 -18.96 39.62 -4.88
CA VAL A 112 -17.87 39.44 -3.89
C VAL A 112 -17.24 38.04 -3.99
N ALA A 113 -18.05 36.99 -4.14
CA ALA A 113 -17.55 35.61 -4.23
C ALA A 113 -16.92 35.30 -5.61
N GLY A 114 -17.26 36.08 -6.64
CA GLY A 114 -16.83 35.87 -8.01
C GLY A 114 -17.40 34.58 -8.63
N THR A 115 -16.99 34.25 -9.85
CA THR A 115 -17.42 33.05 -10.60
C THR A 115 -16.75 31.76 -10.10
N LYS A 116 -16.46 31.64 -8.80
CA LYS A 116 -15.79 30.47 -8.20
C LYS A 116 -16.75 29.28 -7.94
N GLY A 117 -17.95 29.33 -8.52
CA GLY A 117 -19.06 28.42 -8.27
C GLY A 117 -19.34 27.42 -9.39
N ALA A 118 -18.40 27.12 -10.29
CA ALA A 118 -18.59 26.14 -11.36
C ALA A 118 -18.97 24.73 -10.84
N TRP A 119 -18.64 24.41 -9.59
CA TRP A 119 -19.06 23.17 -8.92
C TRP A 119 -20.54 23.20 -8.47
N ALA A 120 -21.10 24.40 -8.25
CA ALA A 120 -22.48 24.63 -7.82
C ALA A 120 -23.41 25.01 -8.99
N SER A 121 -22.86 25.29 -10.18
CA SER A 121 -23.66 25.41 -11.39
C SER A 121 -24.22 24.05 -11.75
N LEU A 122 -25.53 23.93 -11.68
CA LEU A 122 -26.23 22.72 -12.07
C LEU A 122 -26.04 22.52 -13.57
N LYS A 123 -25.46 21.38 -13.95
CA LYS A 123 -25.43 20.99 -15.36
C LYS A 123 -26.88 20.83 -15.86
N PRO A 124 -27.24 21.35 -17.05
CA PRO A 124 -28.57 21.15 -17.59
C PRO A 124 -28.84 19.64 -17.69
N LYS A 125 -30.02 19.22 -17.23
CA LYS A 125 -30.44 17.82 -17.25
C LYS A 125 -30.47 17.39 -18.72
N ARG A 126 -29.56 16.50 -19.14
CA ARG A 126 -29.59 15.90 -20.47
C ARG A 126 -30.96 15.27 -20.66
N VAL A 127 -31.76 15.81 -21.55
CA VAL A 127 -33.04 15.22 -21.94
C VAL A 127 -32.70 13.86 -22.55
N GLN A 128 -33.19 12.79 -21.95
CA GLN A 128 -33.10 11.45 -22.50
C GLN A 128 -33.93 11.43 -23.79
N GLY A 129 -33.27 11.52 -24.94
CA GLY A 129 -33.94 11.52 -26.24
C GLY A 129 -33.12 11.96 -27.44
N GLN A 130 -31.78 11.90 -27.37
CA GLN A 130 -30.93 12.10 -28.55
C GLN A 130 -29.78 11.10 -28.50
N GLU A 131 -30.02 9.94 -29.11
CA GLU A 131 -28.98 9.03 -29.58
C GLU A 131 -28.23 9.74 -30.71
N GLY A 132 -27.19 10.48 -30.32
CA GLY A 132 -26.20 11.02 -31.23
C GLY A 132 -24.97 10.14 -31.16
N THR A 133 -24.76 9.35 -32.21
CA THR A 133 -23.59 8.53 -32.49
C THR A 133 -22.30 9.35 -32.33
N GLY A 134 -21.55 9.07 -31.27
CA GLY A 134 -20.23 9.62 -31.01
C GLY A 134 -19.44 8.56 -30.27
N LEU A 135 -18.65 7.80 -31.04
CA LEU A 135 -17.76 6.76 -30.58
C LEU A 135 -16.76 7.30 -29.54
N SER A 136 -16.85 6.79 -28.31
CA SER A 136 -15.70 6.66 -27.42
C SER A 136 -15.98 5.52 -26.45
N GLU A 137 -15.41 4.35 -26.72
CA GLU A 137 -15.50 3.13 -25.91
C GLU A 137 -14.70 3.20 -24.58
N ASP A 138 -14.44 4.41 -24.05
CA ASP A 138 -13.57 4.64 -22.88
C ASP A 138 -14.30 5.23 -21.65
N GLU A 139 -15.62 5.46 -21.68
CA GLU A 139 -16.33 6.10 -20.55
C GLU A 139 -16.96 5.12 -19.54
N SER A 140 -17.05 3.84 -19.87
CA SER A 140 -17.59 2.78 -18.98
C SER A 140 -16.78 2.65 -17.68
N ASP A 141 -15.46 2.67 -17.79
CA ASP A 141 -14.56 2.47 -16.65
C ASP A 141 -14.49 3.70 -15.74
N THR A 142 -15.16 4.80 -16.08
CA THR A 142 -15.02 6.07 -15.36
C THR A 142 -16.03 6.27 -14.23
N GLU A 143 -17.26 5.76 -14.34
CA GLU A 143 -18.31 6.05 -13.34
C GLU A 143 -18.12 5.27 -12.04
N GLU A 144 -17.72 3.99 -12.12
CA GLU A 144 -17.40 3.19 -10.93
C GLU A 144 -16.12 3.70 -10.24
N LEU A 145 -15.10 4.09 -11.02
CA LEU A 145 -13.88 4.70 -10.47
C LEU A 145 -14.15 6.09 -9.88
N LYS A 146 -15.06 6.89 -10.46
CA LYS A 146 -15.49 8.18 -9.88
C LYS A 146 -16.20 7.95 -8.54
N ARG A 147 -17.10 6.96 -8.46
CA ARG A 147 -17.76 6.57 -7.20
C ARG A 147 -16.76 6.07 -6.16
N LEU A 148 -15.80 5.25 -6.57
CA LEU A 148 -14.72 4.77 -5.70
C LEU A 148 -13.88 5.91 -5.16
N LYS A 149 -13.50 6.88 -6.00
CA LYS A 149 -12.72 8.07 -5.60
C LYS A 149 -13.51 9.04 -4.71
N GLN A 150 -14.83 9.09 -4.84
CA GLN A 150 -15.71 9.84 -3.93
C GLN A 150 -15.83 9.15 -2.56
N SER A 151 -15.63 7.84 -2.50
CA SER A 151 -15.63 7.06 -1.27
C SER A 151 -14.24 7.02 -0.62
N THR A 152 -14.16 7.13 0.71
CA THR A 152 -12.89 7.02 1.46
C THR A 152 -12.57 5.60 1.93
N GLN A 153 -13.49 4.65 1.70
CA GLN A 153 -13.44 3.32 2.29
C GLN A 153 -12.19 2.52 1.87
N SER A 154 -11.84 2.56 0.59
CA SER A 154 -10.70 1.80 0.04
C SER A 154 -9.33 2.21 0.62
N ILE A 155 -9.17 3.45 1.09
CA ILE A 155 -7.91 3.94 1.70
C ILE A 155 -7.80 3.46 3.16
N THR A 156 -8.93 3.31 3.85
CA THR A 156 -8.97 2.95 5.26
C THR A 156 -8.86 1.45 5.52
N THR A 157 -9.29 0.62 4.58
CA THR A 157 -9.22 -0.84 4.69
C THR A 157 -7.80 -1.33 4.39
N LYS A 158 -6.91 -1.26 5.39
CA LYS A 158 -5.65 -2.00 5.33
C LYS A 158 -5.99 -3.50 5.39
N SER A 159 -5.70 -4.24 4.34
CA SER A 159 -5.83 -5.70 4.35
C SER A 159 -4.89 -6.26 5.41
N ALA A 160 -5.45 -6.71 6.54
CA ALA A 160 -4.70 -7.29 7.65
C ALA A 160 -4.29 -8.75 7.38
N HIS A 161 -4.82 -9.38 6.32
CA HIS A 161 -4.77 -10.82 6.09
C HIS A 161 -4.31 -11.18 4.67
N GLY A 162 -3.26 -10.51 4.20
CA GLY A 162 -2.55 -10.88 2.98
C GLY A 162 -1.12 -11.34 3.27
N PRO A 163 -0.48 -12.09 2.34
CA PRO A 163 0.96 -12.28 2.41
C PRO A 163 1.67 -10.91 2.46
N PRO A 164 2.82 -10.81 3.14
CA PRO A 164 3.55 -9.56 3.24
C PRO A 164 3.86 -9.01 1.83
N PRO A 165 3.82 -7.69 1.64
CA PRO A 165 4.10 -7.09 0.34
C PRO A 165 5.54 -7.42 -0.09
N LYS A 166 5.72 -7.67 -1.39
CA LYS A 166 7.04 -7.96 -1.95
C LYS A 166 7.93 -6.71 -1.82
N GLY A 167 9.13 -6.87 -1.28
CA GLY A 167 10.16 -5.84 -1.20
C GLY A 167 10.17 -4.98 0.07
N ILE A 168 9.09 -4.93 0.85
CA ILE A 168 9.02 -4.17 2.10
C ILE A 168 8.51 -5.07 3.22
N LEU A 169 9.35 -5.33 4.23
CA LEU A 169 8.96 -6.05 5.45
C LEU A 169 8.81 -5.03 6.58
N ASP A 170 7.60 -4.88 7.15
CA ASP A 170 7.40 -4.09 8.38
C ASP A 170 7.84 -4.94 9.58
N ILE A 171 9.06 -4.67 10.08
CA ILE A 171 9.63 -5.35 11.25
C ILE A 171 9.65 -4.38 12.42
N ARG A 172 9.13 -4.82 13.58
CA ARG A 172 9.25 -4.08 14.84
C ARG A 172 10.10 -4.84 15.83
N ARG A 173 11.04 -4.15 16.45
CA ARG A 173 11.85 -4.71 17.53
C ARG A 173 11.05 -4.68 18.83
N LEU A 174 10.81 -5.87 19.38
CA LEU A 174 10.22 -6.05 20.71
C LEU A 174 11.31 -6.24 21.77
N ARG A 175 10.91 -6.38 23.04
CA ARG A 175 11.86 -6.70 24.10
C ARG A 175 12.50 -8.06 23.86
N ASN A 176 13.78 -8.19 24.22
CA ASN A 176 14.51 -9.44 24.11
C ASN A 176 13.81 -10.54 24.93
N ALA A 177 13.68 -11.75 24.37
CA ALA A 177 13.02 -12.87 25.04
C ALA A 177 13.80 -13.38 26.28
N ASN A 178 15.13 -13.31 26.26
CA ASN A 178 16.00 -13.75 27.35
C ASN A 178 16.35 -12.63 28.34
N ALA A 179 15.55 -11.56 28.41
CA ALA A 179 15.86 -10.39 29.25
C ALA A 179 15.88 -10.72 30.75
N GLU A 180 15.00 -11.61 31.22
CA GLU A 180 14.92 -12.00 32.63
C GLU A 180 16.03 -12.98 33.03
N ASP A 181 16.32 -13.98 32.19
CA ASP A 181 17.35 -14.99 32.45
C ASP A 181 18.29 -15.13 31.25
N PRO A 182 19.39 -14.35 31.22
CA PRO A 182 20.34 -14.39 30.13
C PRO A 182 21.11 -15.72 30.10
N CYS A 183 21.35 -16.22 28.89
CA CYS A 183 22.14 -17.43 28.69
C CYS A 183 23.61 -17.16 29.06
N ARG A 184 24.24 -18.11 29.76
CA ARG A 184 25.65 -17.98 30.19
C ARG A 184 26.65 -18.41 29.13
N SER A 185 26.16 -18.90 27.99
CA SER A 185 26.95 -19.40 26.87
C SER A 185 26.21 -19.19 25.55
N ILE A 186 26.75 -19.73 24.46
CA ILE A 186 26.20 -19.65 23.12
C ILE A 186 24.83 -20.36 23.08
N VAL A 187 23.83 -19.64 22.58
CA VAL A 187 22.51 -20.20 22.25
C VAL A 187 22.66 -21.03 20.98
N THR A 188 22.37 -22.31 21.08
CA THR A 188 22.51 -23.26 19.96
C THR A 188 21.19 -23.50 19.24
N THR A 189 20.08 -23.36 19.96
CA THR A 189 18.76 -23.75 19.48
C THR A 189 17.68 -22.86 20.07
N LEU A 190 16.73 -22.50 19.22
CA LEU A 190 15.56 -21.70 19.52
C LEU A 190 14.37 -22.33 18.80
N GLN A 191 13.26 -22.54 19.50
CA GLN A 191 12.02 -22.99 18.86
C GLN A 191 10.79 -22.46 19.59
N PHE A 192 9.86 -21.91 18.82
CA PHE A 192 8.54 -21.55 19.31
C PHE A 192 7.64 -22.79 19.41
N HIS A 193 6.79 -22.79 20.43
CA HIS A 193 5.62 -23.65 20.49
C HIS A 193 4.66 -23.31 19.34
N ARG A 194 3.80 -24.25 18.94
CA ARG A 194 2.85 -24.04 17.83
C ARG A 194 1.89 -22.88 18.10
N ASP A 195 1.57 -22.65 19.36
CA ASP A 195 0.69 -21.56 19.80
C ASP A 195 1.37 -20.18 19.73
N GLY A 196 2.69 -20.12 19.53
CA GLY A 196 3.46 -18.88 19.40
C GLY A 196 3.75 -18.13 20.70
N SER A 197 3.09 -18.49 21.80
CA SER A 197 3.26 -17.85 23.11
C SER A 197 4.49 -18.33 23.88
N VAL A 198 5.00 -19.54 23.61
CA VAL A 198 6.10 -20.13 24.37
C VAL A 198 7.33 -20.33 23.48
N LEU A 199 8.51 -19.96 23.99
CA LEU A 199 9.80 -20.17 23.33
C LEU A 199 10.71 -21.02 24.20
N ILE A 200 11.33 -22.03 23.58
CA ILE A 200 12.42 -22.79 24.18
C ILE A 200 13.76 -22.25 23.69
N VAL A 201 14.70 -22.14 24.62
CA VAL A 201 16.06 -21.68 24.38
C VAL A 201 17.02 -22.71 24.98
N GLY A 202 17.84 -23.31 24.13
CA GLY A 202 18.88 -24.24 24.55
C GLY A 202 20.27 -23.68 24.28
N GLY A 203 21.19 -23.90 25.21
CA GLY A 203 22.56 -23.43 25.10
C GLY A 203 23.61 -24.48 25.46
N LEU A 204 24.87 -24.17 25.13
CA LEU A 204 26.03 -24.95 25.56
C LEU A 204 26.30 -24.84 27.07
N ASP A 205 25.58 -23.95 27.76
CA ASP A 205 25.52 -23.87 29.23
C ASP A 205 24.75 -25.04 29.87
N LYS A 206 24.28 -25.99 29.03
CA LYS A 206 23.57 -27.21 29.43
C LYS A 206 22.22 -26.92 30.09
N THR A 207 21.69 -25.72 29.89
CA THR A 207 20.38 -25.34 30.41
C THR A 207 19.36 -25.20 29.29
N LEU A 208 18.19 -25.81 29.47
CA LEU A 208 17.01 -25.56 28.67
C LEU A 208 16.15 -24.54 29.40
N ARG A 209 15.91 -23.39 28.77
CA ARG A 209 15.05 -22.34 29.30
C ARG A 209 13.77 -22.28 28.49
N ILE A 210 12.66 -22.06 29.18
CA ILE A 210 11.34 -21.90 28.59
C ILE A 210 10.83 -20.51 28.99
N PHE A 211 10.54 -19.69 27.99
CA PHE A 211 10.03 -18.33 28.16
C PHE A 211 8.61 -18.22 27.63
N ASN A 212 7.77 -17.46 28.33
CA ASN A 212 6.53 -16.96 27.77
C ASN A 212 6.85 -15.66 27.01
N ILE A 213 6.34 -15.49 25.80
CA ILE A 213 6.59 -14.33 24.94
C ILE A 213 5.30 -13.54 24.80
N ASP A 214 5.27 -12.43 25.52
CA ASP A 214 4.20 -11.44 25.48
C ASP A 214 4.64 -10.17 24.71
N GLY A 215 5.95 -9.99 24.50
CA GLY A 215 6.55 -8.84 23.82
C GLY A 215 7.02 -7.73 24.77
N GLU A 216 6.52 -7.68 26.01
CA GLU A 216 6.81 -6.63 26.98
C GLU A 216 7.73 -7.05 28.14
N THR A 217 7.49 -8.18 28.78
CA THR A 217 8.26 -8.65 29.95
C THR A 217 9.03 -9.94 29.64
N ASN A 218 8.39 -10.84 28.89
CA ASN A 218 8.91 -12.15 28.46
C ASN A 218 9.42 -13.03 29.62
N PRO A 219 8.55 -13.46 30.55
CA PRO A 219 9.00 -14.11 31.76
C PRO A 219 9.50 -15.55 31.53
N ARG A 220 10.51 -15.98 32.29
CA ARG A 220 10.99 -17.37 32.31
C ARG A 220 10.04 -18.26 33.09
N LYS A 221 9.40 -19.22 32.41
CA LYS A 221 8.55 -20.24 33.04
C LYS A 221 9.35 -21.35 33.68
N HIS A 222 10.33 -21.91 32.96
CA HIS A 222 11.16 -23.02 33.45
C HIS A 222 12.63 -22.85 33.06
N GLY A 223 13.52 -23.37 33.90
CA GLY A 223 14.96 -23.44 33.65
C GLY A 223 15.51 -24.78 34.14
N ILE A 224 15.83 -25.67 33.20
CA ILE A 224 16.22 -27.05 33.48
C ILE A 224 17.70 -27.21 33.19
N PHE A 225 18.50 -27.57 34.19
CA PHE A 225 19.93 -27.79 34.03
C PHE A 225 20.28 -29.27 33.87
N LEU A 226 20.79 -29.64 32.69
CA LEU A 226 21.18 -31.00 32.32
C LEU A 226 22.70 -31.18 32.47
N ARG A 227 23.16 -31.56 33.67
CA ARG A 227 24.60 -31.62 34.04
C ARG A 227 25.53 -32.25 33.00
N ASP A 228 25.06 -33.30 32.33
CA ASP A 228 25.90 -34.15 31.47
C ASP A 228 25.76 -33.86 29.96
N LEU A 229 24.85 -32.95 29.57
CA LEU A 229 24.50 -32.71 28.16
C LEU A 229 24.58 -31.23 27.77
N PRO A 230 25.65 -30.80 27.07
CA PRO A 230 25.65 -29.57 26.30
C PRO A 230 24.58 -29.65 25.21
N ILE A 231 23.62 -28.72 25.24
CA ILE A 231 22.47 -28.76 24.35
C ILE A 231 22.88 -28.21 22.99
N HIS A 232 22.70 -29.01 21.95
CA HIS A 232 22.90 -28.57 20.56
C HIS A 232 21.59 -28.34 19.83
N THR A 233 20.60 -29.18 20.09
CA THR A 233 19.27 -29.08 19.48
C THR A 233 18.22 -29.46 20.51
N ALA A 234 17.18 -28.66 20.60
CA ALA A 234 16.00 -28.95 21.41
C ALA A 234 14.77 -28.64 20.57
N ARG A 235 13.79 -29.55 20.56
CA ARG A 235 12.56 -29.36 19.80
C ARG A 235 11.32 -29.87 20.50
N PHE A 236 10.20 -29.18 20.25
CA PHE A 236 8.87 -29.65 20.62
C PHE A 236 8.45 -30.86 19.77
N THR A 237 7.73 -31.78 20.41
CA THR A 237 7.23 -33.04 19.87
C THR A 237 5.81 -33.30 20.37
N LYS A 238 5.06 -34.22 19.73
CA LYS A 238 3.65 -34.51 20.06
C LYS A 238 2.78 -33.25 20.18
N GLY A 239 2.76 -32.41 19.14
CA GLY A 239 1.98 -31.16 19.18
C GLY A 239 2.50 -30.09 20.14
N GLY A 240 3.50 -30.39 20.98
CA GLY A 240 4.08 -29.45 21.95
C GLY A 240 4.04 -29.91 23.40
N GLU A 241 3.46 -31.08 23.68
CA GLU A 241 3.38 -31.67 25.02
C GLU A 241 4.75 -32.11 25.56
N GLU A 242 5.67 -32.47 24.68
CA GLU A 242 6.99 -32.98 25.03
C GLU A 242 8.10 -32.19 24.33
N ILE A 243 9.21 -31.97 25.02
CA ILE A 243 10.44 -31.40 24.47
C ILE A 243 11.51 -32.48 24.44
N VAL A 244 12.09 -32.72 23.27
CA VAL A 244 13.26 -33.58 23.10
C VAL A 244 14.51 -32.71 23.07
N VAL A 245 15.51 -33.07 23.86
CA VAL A 245 16.77 -32.34 23.99
C VAL A 245 17.93 -33.27 23.66
N ALA A 246 18.72 -32.90 22.66
CA ALA A 246 19.86 -33.67 22.19
C ALA A 246 21.15 -32.83 22.17
N GLY A 247 22.27 -33.55 22.22
CA GLY A 247 23.61 -32.99 22.27
C GLY A 247 24.64 -34.01 21.80
N GLU A 248 25.92 -33.74 22.02
CA GLU A 248 27.01 -34.61 21.54
C GLU A 248 27.23 -35.84 22.45
N ARG A 249 26.14 -36.57 22.72
CA ARG A 249 26.10 -37.78 23.54
C ARG A 249 25.24 -38.85 22.87
N LYS A 250 25.40 -40.09 23.30
CA LYS A 250 24.64 -41.26 22.81
C LYS A 250 23.25 -41.40 23.44
N TYR A 251 22.82 -40.41 24.20
CA TYR A 251 21.51 -40.34 24.85
C TYR A 251 20.94 -38.95 24.62
N PHE A 252 19.63 -38.85 24.75
CA PHE A 252 18.91 -37.59 24.71
C PHE A 252 17.98 -37.52 25.93
N TYR A 253 17.54 -36.32 26.27
CA TYR A 253 16.54 -36.12 27.32
C TYR A 253 15.18 -35.88 26.68
N GLN A 254 14.16 -36.42 27.31
CA GLN A 254 12.77 -36.06 27.09
C GLN A 254 12.31 -35.27 28.30
N PHE A 255 11.67 -34.14 28.05
CA PHE A 255 11.01 -33.33 29.05
C PHE A 255 9.52 -33.29 28.72
N ASP A 256 8.70 -33.77 29.65
CA ASP A 256 7.24 -33.64 29.57
C ASP A 256 6.86 -32.26 30.12
N VAL A 257 6.16 -31.45 29.32
CA VAL A 257 5.75 -30.09 29.70
C VAL A 257 4.68 -30.13 30.79
N HIS A 258 3.77 -31.12 30.77
CA HIS A 258 2.69 -31.22 31.74
C HIS A 258 3.18 -31.73 33.09
N SER A 259 3.89 -32.86 33.07
CA SER A 259 4.41 -33.47 34.31
C SER A 259 5.67 -32.76 34.83
N SER A 260 6.31 -31.90 34.02
CA SER A 260 7.65 -31.34 34.29
C SER A 260 8.71 -32.41 34.59
N ALA A 261 8.50 -33.64 34.14
CA ALA A 261 9.41 -34.76 34.37
C ALA A 261 10.50 -34.79 33.30
N VAL A 262 11.75 -34.99 33.74
CA VAL A 262 12.90 -35.17 32.87
C VAL A 262 13.28 -36.64 32.84
N GLN A 263 13.20 -37.26 31.66
CA GLN A 263 13.60 -38.65 31.45
C GLN A 263 14.84 -38.72 30.55
N LYS A 264 15.82 -39.52 30.96
CA LYS A 264 17.02 -39.78 30.16
C LYS A 264 16.78 -41.02 29.31
N ILE A 265 16.80 -40.86 27.99
CA ILE A 265 16.60 -41.95 27.04
C ILE A 265 17.93 -42.24 26.37
N SER A 266 18.50 -43.39 26.74
CA SER A 266 19.61 -43.95 25.99
C SER A 266 19.03 -44.70 24.79
N THR A 267 19.25 -44.19 23.59
CA THR A 267 18.89 -44.91 22.37
C THR A 267 19.57 -46.26 22.35
N LEU A 268 18.81 -47.32 22.08
CA LEU A 268 19.29 -48.69 21.82
C LEU A 268 19.96 -48.74 20.43
N THR A 269 21.03 -47.96 20.25
CA THR A 269 21.81 -47.97 19.01
C THR A 269 22.76 -49.17 19.03
N ASP A 270 22.47 -50.18 18.20
CA ASP A 270 23.37 -51.29 17.86
C ASP A 270 24.62 -50.85 17.04
N GLY A 271 25.06 -49.59 17.15
CA GLY A 271 26.04 -48.99 16.25
C GLY A 271 27.00 -48.03 16.93
N ASP A 272 28.16 -47.85 16.32
CA ASP A 272 29.26 -46.99 16.80
C ASP A 272 29.02 -45.49 16.51
N GLU A 273 27.86 -44.98 16.90
CA GLU A 273 27.58 -43.55 16.77
C GLU A 273 28.17 -42.80 17.97
N LYS A 274 28.98 -41.77 17.70
CA LYS A 274 29.64 -40.96 18.74
C LYS A 274 28.64 -40.10 19.53
N GLY A 275 27.54 -39.69 18.90
CA GLY A 275 26.46 -38.97 19.55
C GLY A 275 25.53 -38.27 18.56
N PHE A 276 24.41 -37.77 19.09
CA PHE A 276 23.33 -37.19 18.30
C PHE A 276 23.28 -35.67 18.42
N ARG A 277 24.17 -35.01 17.68
CA ARG A 277 24.29 -33.55 17.74
C ARG A 277 23.05 -32.81 17.23
N LYS A 278 22.41 -33.34 16.19
CA LYS A 278 21.24 -32.72 15.54
C LYS A 278 20.15 -33.75 15.33
N PHE A 279 18.91 -33.31 15.45
CA PHE A 279 17.76 -34.08 15.03
C PHE A 279 16.69 -33.16 14.43
N THR A 280 15.76 -33.78 13.72
CA THR A 280 14.60 -33.13 13.16
C THR A 280 13.33 -33.87 13.56
N THR A 281 12.24 -33.13 13.72
CA THR A 281 10.92 -33.64 14.11
C THR A 281 10.01 -33.55 12.89
N SER A 282 9.14 -34.52 12.72
CA SER A 282 8.07 -34.47 11.73
C SER A 282 7.04 -33.39 12.05
N SER A 283 6.32 -32.93 11.04
CA SER A 283 5.28 -31.91 11.13
C SER A 283 4.08 -32.38 11.95
N ASP A 284 3.81 -33.68 11.97
CA ASP A 284 2.82 -34.37 12.81
C ASP A 284 3.32 -34.59 14.27
N GLY A 285 4.61 -34.40 14.53
CA GLY A 285 5.23 -34.64 15.82
C GLY A 285 5.36 -36.11 16.24
N GLN A 286 5.09 -37.06 15.34
CA GLN A 286 5.07 -38.51 15.60
C GLN A 286 6.41 -39.21 15.32
N LYS A 287 7.30 -38.59 14.54
CA LYS A 287 8.59 -39.17 14.13
C LYS A 287 9.74 -38.23 14.45
N LEU A 288 10.87 -38.83 14.80
CA LEU A 288 12.13 -38.14 15.05
C LEU A 288 13.20 -38.72 14.14
N ALA A 289 13.95 -37.86 13.48
CA ALA A 289 15.09 -38.24 12.66
C ALA A 289 16.36 -37.66 13.27
N PHE A 290 17.21 -38.52 13.81
CA PHE A 290 18.49 -38.17 14.41
C PHE A 290 19.63 -38.30 13.39
N LEU A 291 20.46 -37.28 13.30
CA LEU A 291 21.56 -37.19 12.33
C LEU A 291 22.86 -37.71 12.94
N GLY A 292 23.34 -38.85 12.42
CA GLY A 292 24.61 -39.46 12.80
C GLY A 292 25.78 -38.97 11.95
N HIS A 293 27.00 -39.18 12.47
CA HIS A 293 28.24 -38.72 11.84
C HIS A 293 28.57 -39.47 10.52
N ASN A 294 28.27 -40.77 10.47
CA ASN A 294 28.68 -41.64 9.35
C ASN A 294 27.65 -41.70 8.22
N GLY A 295 26.91 -40.61 7.99
CA GLY A 295 25.84 -40.58 6.99
C GLY A 295 24.58 -41.35 7.39
N ARG A 296 24.54 -41.94 8.60
CA ARG A 296 23.37 -42.64 9.12
C ARG A 296 22.38 -41.65 9.72
N ILE A 297 21.11 -41.82 9.40
CA ILE A 297 19.98 -41.09 9.97
C ILE A 297 19.10 -42.11 10.68
N LEU A 298 18.99 -42.00 12.00
CA LEU A 298 18.18 -42.88 12.81
C LEU A 298 16.74 -42.35 12.89
N LEU A 299 15.77 -43.20 12.57
CA LEU A 299 14.34 -42.86 12.68
C LEU A 299 13.75 -43.49 13.94
N LEU A 300 13.17 -42.66 14.80
CA LEU A 300 12.48 -43.08 16.02
C LEU A 300 11.01 -42.64 15.98
N ALA A 301 10.14 -43.42 16.64
CA ALA A 301 8.78 -43.01 16.94
C ALA A 301 8.79 -42.05 18.14
N ALA A 302 8.14 -40.90 18.05
CA ALA A 302 8.06 -39.93 19.14
C ALA A 302 7.21 -40.46 20.31
N GLY A 303 6.21 -41.30 20.06
CA GLY A 303 5.39 -41.93 21.11
C GLY A 303 6.19 -42.85 22.04
N SER A 304 6.67 -43.96 21.47
CA SER A 304 7.37 -45.03 22.20
C SER A 304 8.87 -44.80 22.35
N LYS A 305 9.44 -43.82 21.63
CA LYS A 305 10.89 -43.55 21.55
C LYS A 305 11.71 -44.77 21.06
N GLN A 306 11.03 -45.73 20.42
CA GLN A 306 11.63 -46.91 19.82
C GLN A 306 12.11 -46.61 18.41
N LYS A 307 13.11 -47.40 17.97
CA LYS A 307 13.68 -47.33 16.63
C LYS A 307 12.71 -47.91 15.61
N ILE A 308 12.34 -47.09 14.62
CA ILE A 308 11.58 -47.52 13.44
C ILE A 308 12.54 -48.10 12.41
N GLY A 309 13.68 -47.45 12.19
CA GLY A 309 14.65 -47.85 11.18
C GLY A 309 15.81 -46.86 11.07
N PHE A 310 16.62 -47.01 10.03
CA PHE A 310 17.66 -46.05 9.70
C PHE A 310 17.77 -45.86 8.19
N VAL A 311 18.16 -44.66 7.79
CA VAL A 311 18.50 -44.31 6.40
C VAL A 311 20.00 -44.08 6.34
N LYS A 312 20.68 -44.54 5.30
CA LYS A 312 22.10 -44.34 5.12
C LYS A 312 22.36 -43.49 3.88
N MET A 313 23.02 -42.37 4.08
CA MET A 313 23.58 -41.52 3.04
C MET A 313 25.06 -41.85 2.84
N ASN A 314 25.57 -41.63 1.63
CA ASN A 314 26.96 -41.91 1.28
C ASN A 314 27.96 -40.91 1.91
N ALA A 315 27.49 -39.75 2.35
CA ALA A 315 28.30 -38.67 2.92
C ALA A 315 27.79 -38.28 4.32
N HIS A 316 28.57 -37.48 5.05
CA HIS A 316 28.16 -36.94 6.36
C HIS A 316 26.92 -36.04 6.23
N VAL A 317 25.88 -36.30 7.02
CA VAL A 317 24.64 -35.51 7.00
C VAL A 317 24.85 -34.16 7.68
N LYS A 318 24.54 -33.07 6.99
CA LYS A 318 24.63 -31.70 7.52
C LYS A 318 23.31 -31.24 8.11
N ASP A 319 22.22 -31.57 7.42
CA ASP A 319 20.86 -31.26 7.84
C ASP A 319 19.83 -32.22 7.24
N ALA A 320 18.65 -32.28 7.85
CA ALA A 320 17.50 -32.99 7.29
C ALA A 320 16.16 -32.38 7.71
N VAL A 321 15.17 -32.52 6.84
CA VAL A 321 13.82 -31.98 7.02
C VAL A 321 12.78 -32.97 6.49
N PHE A 322 11.69 -33.13 7.23
CA PHE A 322 10.53 -33.88 6.77
C PHE A 322 9.71 -33.02 5.79
N SER A 323 9.23 -33.65 4.71
CA SER A 323 8.45 -33.01 3.65
C SER A 323 7.28 -33.89 3.25
N ASN A 324 6.31 -33.31 2.53
CA ASN A 324 5.13 -34.01 1.98
C ASN A 324 4.34 -34.74 3.08
N GLU A 325 3.87 -34.00 4.09
CA GLU A 325 3.09 -34.59 5.20
C GLU A 325 3.84 -35.75 5.89
N ASP A 326 5.15 -35.58 6.11
CA ASP A 326 6.01 -36.54 6.83
C ASP A 326 6.15 -37.92 6.18
N LYS A 327 5.79 -38.01 4.89
CA LYS A 327 6.02 -39.20 4.04
C LYS A 327 7.45 -39.23 3.51
N GLU A 328 8.11 -38.09 3.42
CA GLU A 328 9.44 -37.96 2.85
C GLU A 328 10.41 -37.27 3.80
N LEU A 329 11.67 -37.67 3.73
CA LEU A 329 12.78 -37.05 4.42
C LEU A 329 13.78 -36.55 3.38
N LEU A 330 13.98 -35.25 3.36
CA LEU A 330 15.02 -34.59 2.60
C LEU A 330 16.25 -34.49 3.49
N SER A 331 17.36 -35.06 3.05
CA SER A 331 18.64 -35.01 3.74
C SER A 331 19.69 -34.40 2.84
N VAL A 332 20.55 -33.56 3.40
CA VAL A 332 21.61 -32.88 2.66
C VAL A 332 22.95 -33.18 3.32
N GLY A 333 23.93 -33.57 2.51
CA GLY A 333 25.31 -33.71 2.98
C GLY A 333 26.34 -33.94 1.89
N GLY A 334 27.61 -33.69 2.23
CA GLY A 334 28.68 -33.55 1.25
C GLY A 334 28.58 -32.25 0.44
N GLU A 335 29.42 -32.10 -0.60
CA GLU A 335 29.49 -30.87 -1.40
C GLU A 335 28.34 -30.70 -2.40
N LYS A 336 27.72 -31.79 -2.87
CA LYS A 336 26.76 -31.73 -3.99
C LYS A 336 25.56 -32.69 -3.88
N ALA A 337 25.38 -33.41 -2.77
CA ALA A 337 24.35 -34.45 -2.67
C ALA A 337 23.21 -34.04 -1.72
N ALA A 338 22.02 -33.82 -2.31
CA ALA A 338 20.75 -33.88 -1.59
C ALA A 338 20.11 -35.24 -1.90
N VAL A 339 19.70 -35.96 -0.86
CA VAL A 339 19.04 -37.27 -0.98
C VAL A 339 17.61 -37.15 -0.45
N ARG A 340 16.65 -37.51 -1.30
CA ARG A 340 15.24 -37.62 -0.96
C ARG A 340 14.92 -39.08 -0.66
N THR A 341 14.38 -39.34 0.53
CA THR A 341 14.04 -40.70 0.98
C THR A 341 12.58 -40.77 1.36
N ASN A 342 11.88 -41.82 0.90
CA ASN A 342 10.50 -42.07 1.32
C ASN A 342 10.52 -42.77 2.68
N VAL A 343 10.04 -42.06 3.71
CA VAL A 343 10.00 -42.51 5.12
C VAL A 343 9.07 -43.71 5.28
N CYS A 344 8.03 -43.84 4.44
CA CYS A 344 7.10 -44.96 4.46
C CYS A 344 7.68 -46.28 3.91
N LEU A 345 8.75 -46.22 3.10
CA LEU A 345 9.29 -47.40 2.42
C LEU A 345 10.67 -47.81 2.94
N GLY A 346 11.38 -46.96 3.67
CA GLY A 346 12.76 -47.24 4.10
C GLY A 346 13.76 -47.38 2.93
N VAL A 347 13.32 -47.08 1.70
CA VAL A 347 14.14 -47.18 0.48
C VAL A 347 14.67 -45.79 0.13
N SER A 348 15.99 -45.63 0.20
CA SER A 348 16.69 -44.46 -0.33
C SER A 348 16.81 -44.59 -1.85
N THR A 349 16.21 -43.70 -2.62
CA THR A 349 16.44 -43.64 -4.07
C THR A 349 17.76 -42.93 -4.35
N ASN A 350 18.82 -43.70 -4.62
CA ASN A 350 20.14 -43.15 -4.94
C ASN A 350 20.20 -42.70 -6.42
N SER A 351 20.54 -41.42 -6.60
CA SER A 351 21.37 -40.84 -7.68
C SER A 351 21.04 -41.00 -9.17
N ARG A 352 19.88 -41.52 -9.62
CA ARG A 352 19.53 -41.47 -11.07
C ARG A 352 18.35 -40.57 -11.46
N ASN A 353 17.49 -40.20 -10.52
CA ASN A 353 16.40 -39.24 -10.74
C ASN A 353 16.56 -38.02 -9.82
N LEU A 354 17.71 -37.35 -9.93
CA LEU A 354 17.87 -36.00 -9.38
C LEU A 354 17.07 -35.04 -10.26
N THR A 355 15.83 -34.75 -9.87
CA THR A 355 15.16 -33.54 -10.33
C THR A 355 15.94 -32.38 -9.71
N PHE A 356 16.89 -31.83 -10.46
CA PHE A 356 17.51 -30.55 -10.13
C PHE A 356 16.39 -29.51 -10.04
N LEU A 357 16.00 -29.13 -8.83
CA LEU A 357 15.31 -27.86 -8.61
C LEU A 357 16.35 -26.76 -8.89
N LYS A 358 16.47 -26.39 -10.17
CA LYS A 358 17.08 -25.14 -10.58
C LYS A 358 16.28 -24.02 -9.91
N TYR A 359 16.90 -23.33 -8.96
CA TYR A 359 16.44 -22.01 -8.53
C TYR A 359 16.38 -21.11 -9.78
N VAL A 360 15.17 -20.69 -10.14
CA VAL A 360 14.94 -19.58 -11.07
C VAL A 360 15.40 -18.31 -10.36
N ARG A 361 16.20 -17.51 -11.08
CA ARG A 361 16.77 -16.24 -10.61
C ARG A 361 15.72 -15.23 -10.17
#